data_AF-A0A0V0GGD8-F1
#
_entry.id   AF-A0A0V0GGD8-F1
#
_cell.length_a   1.000
_cell.length_b   1.000
_cell.length_c   1.000
_cell.angle_alpha   90.00
_cell.angle_beta   90.00
_cell.angle_gamma   90.00
#
_symmetry.space_group_name_H-M   'P 1'
#
loop_
_entity.id
_entity.type
_entity.pdbx_description
1 polymer ?
#
loop_
_entity_poly.entity_id
_entity_poly.type
_entity_poly.pdbx_seq_one_letter_code
_entity_poly.pdbx_strand_id
1 'polypeptide(L)'
;MKATLKYLAGIAGPSGYGSKTTAEQVTQVCSVSFTSQLTAIITGATSGIGAETARVLAKRGVRLVIPARDLKKAAILKEAIKKTESLGVTLFYLEID
;
A
#
# COMPACT_ATOMS: atom_id res chain seq x y z
N MET A 1 -26.99 -1.05 -14.25
CA MET A 1 -26.22 -1.11 -15.52
C MET A 1 -25.33 0.10 -15.78
N LYS A 2 -25.84 1.35 -15.80
CA LYS A 2 -25.02 2.55 -16.12
C LYS A 2 -23.81 2.77 -15.19
N ALA A 3 -23.95 2.54 -13.89
CA ALA A 3 -22.85 2.72 -12.93
C ALA A 3 -21.71 1.71 -13.14
N THR A 4 -22.04 0.44 -13.36
CA THR A 4 -21.07 -0.63 -13.68
C THR A 4 -20.29 -0.32 -14.95
N LEU A 5 -20.97 0.19 -15.99
CA LEU A 5 -20.31 0.56 -17.25
C LEU A 5 -19.31 1.72 -17.06
N LYS A 6 -19.68 2.73 -16.25
CA LYS A 6 -18.78 3.84 -15.90
C LYS A 6 -17.56 3.37 -15.11
N TYR A 7 -17.76 2.45 -14.15
CA TYR A 7 -16.68 1.85 -13.38
C TYR A 7 -15.71 1.07 -14.29
N LEU A 8 -16.22 0.21 -15.18
CA LEU A 8 -15.39 -0.55 -16.12
C LEU A 8 -14.67 0.34 -17.13
N ALA A 9 -15.28 1.45 -17.54
CA ALA A 9 -14.63 2.44 -18.40
C ALA A 9 -13.49 3.21 -17.70
N GLY A 10 -13.39 3.12 -16.37
CA GLY A 10 -12.40 3.82 -15.56
C GLY A 10 -12.71 5.29 -15.33
N ILE A 11 -13.99 5.68 -15.47
CA ILE A 11 -14.42 7.06 -15.24
C ILE A 11 -14.33 7.34 -13.74
N ALA A 12 -13.69 8.46 -13.39
CA ALA A 12 -13.53 8.89 -12.00
C ALA A 12 -14.90 9.16 -11.34
N GLY A 13 -15.03 8.70 -10.09
CA GLY A 13 -16.18 8.99 -9.25
C GLY A 13 -16.08 10.34 -8.51
N PRO A 14 -16.98 10.60 -7.56
CA PRO A 14 -16.93 11.81 -6.73
C PRO A 14 -15.62 11.99 -5.94
N SER A 15 -14.89 10.90 -5.67
CA SER A 15 -13.57 10.93 -5.03
C SER A 15 -12.44 11.43 -5.94
N GLY A 16 -12.71 11.65 -7.24
CA GLY A 16 -11.69 11.98 -8.24
C GLY A 16 -10.89 10.77 -8.75
N TYR A 17 -11.14 9.57 -8.23
CA TYR A 17 -10.47 8.33 -8.63
C TYR A 17 -11.43 7.33 -9.27
N GLY A 18 -10.91 6.47 -10.14
CA GLY A 18 -11.65 5.42 -10.84
C GLY A 18 -10.88 4.10 -10.87
N SER A 19 -11.44 3.07 -11.52
CA SER A 19 -10.84 1.72 -11.57
C SER A 19 -9.48 1.66 -12.27
N LYS A 20 -9.14 2.67 -13.08
CA LYS A 20 -7.84 2.81 -13.77
C LYS A 20 -6.80 3.59 -12.97
N THR A 21 -7.18 4.19 -11.84
CA THR A 21 -6.28 4.99 -11.02
C THR A 21 -5.26 4.07 -10.32
N THR A 22 -3.98 4.42 -10.41
CA THR A 22 -2.90 3.65 -9.77
C THR A 22 -2.68 4.09 -8.32
N ALA A 23 -2.08 3.21 -7.51
CA ALA A 23 -1.74 3.52 -6.13
C ALA A 23 -0.79 4.75 -6.04
N GLU A 24 0.13 4.90 -7.00
CA GLU A 24 0.98 6.08 -7.10
C GLU A 24 0.18 7.37 -7.31
N GLN A 25 -0.82 7.36 -8.20
CA GLN A 25 -1.66 8.52 -8.47
C GLN A 25 -2.48 8.90 -7.23
N VAL A 26 -3.05 7.91 -6.54
CA VAL A 26 -3.80 8.16 -5.29
C VAL A 26 -2.92 8.82 -4.23
N THR A 27 -1.66 8.39 -4.14
CA THR A 27 -0.72 8.92 -3.13
C THR A 27 -0.05 10.23 -3.53
N GLN A 28 -0.15 10.68 -4.79
CA GLN A 28 0.45 11.96 -5.24
C GLN A 28 -0.15 13.18 -4.55
N VAL A 29 -1.44 13.12 -4.20
CA VAL A 29 -2.17 14.23 -3.56
C VAL A 29 -1.86 14.33 -2.05
N CYS A 30 -1.29 13.28 -1.45
CA CYS A 30 -0.67 13.36 -0.13
C CYS A 30 0.66 14.12 -0.24
N SER A 31 0.58 15.43 -0.40
CA SER A 31 1.64 16.40 -0.10
C SER A 31 1.72 16.69 1.41
N VAL A 32 1.30 15.74 2.26
CA VAL A 32 1.85 15.67 3.61
C VAL A 32 3.33 15.40 3.39
N SER A 33 4.19 16.32 3.84
CA SER A 33 5.63 16.15 3.76
C SER A 33 5.96 14.79 4.36
N PHE A 34 6.12 13.77 3.52
CA PHE A 34 6.65 12.45 3.88
C PHE A 34 8.15 12.63 4.17
N THR A 35 8.44 13.57 5.07
CA THR A 35 9.61 13.53 5.91
C THR A 35 9.61 12.17 6.59
N SER A 36 10.80 11.68 6.84
CA SER A 36 11.18 10.33 7.30
C SER A 36 10.57 9.91 8.66
N GLN A 37 9.51 10.57 9.12
CA GLN A 37 8.90 10.46 10.44
C GLN A 37 7.55 9.72 10.45
N LEU A 38 6.90 9.52 9.29
CA LEU A 38 5.64 8.79 9.23
C LEU A 38 5.87 7.28 9.31
N THR A 39 5.09 6.62 10.18
CA THR A 39 5.05 5.17 10.32
C THR A 39 3.63 4.67 10.07
N ALA A 40 3.47 3.68 9.19
CA ALA A 40 2.18 3.06 8.88
C ALA A 40 2.16 1.59 9.33
N ILE A 41 1.09 1.21 10.04
CA ILE A 41 0.79 -0.18 10.36
C ILE A 41 -0.19 -0.69 9.31
N ILE A 42 0.17 -1.75 8.59
CA ILE A 42 -0.66 -2.29 7.50
C ILE A 42 -1.03 -3.74 7.81
N THR A 43 -2.28 -3.96 8.19
CA THR A 43 -2.85 -5.30 8.33
C THR A 43 -3.14 -5.89 6.94
N GLY A 44 -2.93 -7.20 6.78
CA GLY A 44 -3.17 -7.86 5.49
C GLY A 44 -2.21 -7.40 4.38
N ALA A 45 -1.05 -6.83 4.71
CA ALA A 45 -0.10 -6.33 3.71
C ALA A 45 0.49 -7.42 2.82
N THR A 46 0.34 -8.70 3.15
CA THR A 46 1.00 -9.81 2.44
C THR A 46 0.41 -10.13 1.06
N SER A 47 -0.72 -9.54 0.67
CA SER A 47 -1.35 -9.76 -0.64
C SER A 47 -2.29 -8.64 -1.08
N GLY A 48 -2.68 -8.67 -2.35
CA GLY A 48 -3.72 -7.81 -2.91
C GLY A 48 -3.48 -6.31 -2.68
N ILE A 49 -4.52 -5.61 -2.25
CA ILE A 49 -4.49 -4.16 -2.01
C ILE A 49 -3.53 -3.81 -0.86
N GLY A 50 -3.42 -4.65 0.16
CA GLY A 50 -2.50 -4.43 1.27
C GLY A 50 -1.03 -4.43 0.83
N ALA A 51 -0.66 -5.37 -0.05
CA ALA A 51 0.69 -5.44 -0.62
C ALA A 51 1.02 -4.20 -1.46
N GLU A 52 0.06 -3.78 -2.29
CA GLU A 52 0.22 -2.61 -3.13
C GLU A 52 0.27 -1.30 -2.30
N THR A 53 -0.51 -1.24 -1.23
CA THR A 53 -0.48 -0.12 -0.28
C THR A 53 0.87 -0.03 0.43
N ALA A 54 1.41 -1.16 0.89
CA ALA A 54 2.75 -1.22 1.48
C ALA A 54 3.83 -0.77 0.47
N ARG A 55 3.75 -1.27 -0.76
CA ARG A 55 4.69 -0.90 -1.84
C ARG A 55 4.71 0.61 -2.09
N VAL A 56 3.54 1.23 -2.25
CA VAL A 56 3.48 2.66 -2.58
C VAL A 56 3.88 3.55 -1.40
N LEU A 57 3.50 3.19 -0.17
CA LEU A 57 3.86 3.96 1.02
C LEU A 57 5.36 3.89 1.31
N ALA A 58 5.97 2.71 1.14
CA ALA A 58 7.43 2.57 1.23
C ALA A 58 8.15 3.47 0.20
N LYS A 59 7.65 3.50 -1.05
CA LYS A 59 8.14 4.40 -2.11
C LYS A 59 8.07 5.88 -1.76
N ARG A 60 7.19 6.26 -0.82
CA ARG A 60 7.04 7.65 -0.37
C ARG A 60 7.86 8.00 0.86
N GLY A 61 8.67 7.11 1.42
CA GLY A 61 9.45 7.45 2.62
C GLY A 61 8.90 6.89 3.93
N VAL A 62 7.76 6.20 3.90
CA VAL A 62 7.04 5.78 5.11
C VAL A 62 7.67 4.54 5.72
N ARG A 63 7.89 4.55 7.04
CA ARG A 63 8.29 3.36 7.79
C ARG A 63 7.11 2.41 7.91
N LEU A 64 7.31 1.15 7.60
CA LEU A 64 6.22 0.17 7.61
C LEU A 64 6.35 -0.80 8.77
N VAL A 65 5.22 -1.05 9.42
CA VAL A 65 5.02 -2.07 10.44
C VAL A 65 3.98 -3.05 9.92
N ILE A 66 4.39 -4.29 9.68
CA ILE A 66 3.54 -5.29 9.03
C ILE A 66 3.26 -6.43 10.01
N PRO A 67 2.07 -6.46 10.64
CA PRO A 67 1.58 -7.63 11.34
C PRO A 67 1.18 -8.70 10.33
N ALA A 68 1.72 -9.92 10.49
CA ALA A 68 1.38 -11.05 9.63
C ALA A 68 1.32 -12.37 10.39
N ARG A 69 0.32 -13.19 10.03
CA ARG A 69 0.19 -14.60 10.46
C ARG A 69 1.20 -15.52 9.78
N ASP A 70 1.62 -15.16 8.57
CA ASP A 70 2.61 -15.90 7.77
C ASP A 70 3.84 -15.01 7.53
N LEU A 71 4.87 -15.23 8.34
CA LEU A 71 6.12 -14.48 8.26
C LEU A 71 6.87 -14.72 6.94
N LYS A 72 6.68 -15.87 6.28
CA LYS A 72 7.34 -16.14 5.00
C LYS A 72 6.78 -15.22 3.92
N LYS A 73 5.46 -15.07 3.85
CA LYS A 73 4.81 -14.13 2.93
C LYS A 73 5.18 -12.68 3.24
N ALA A 74 5.25 -12.32 4.51
CA ALA A 74 5.68 -10.98 4.93
C ALA A 74 7.16 -10.69 4.57
N ALA A 75 8.04 -11.70 4.67
CA ALA A 75 9.43 -11.59 4.24
C ALA A 75 9.56 -11.39 2.72
N ILE A 76 8.79 -12.13 1.92
CA ILE A 76 8.76 -11.94 0.45
C ILE A 76 8.38 -10.51 0.09
N LEU A 77 7.34 -9.97 0.75
CA LEU A 77 6.92 -8.58 0.56
C LEU A 77 8.03 -7.59 0.94
N LYS A 78 8.67 -7.80 2.10
CA LYS A 78 9.78 -6.97 2.56
C LYS A 78 10.92 -6.95 1.55
N GLU A 79 11.30 -8.10 1.00
CA GLU A 79 12.34 -8.17 -0.03
C GLU A 79 11.92 -7.48 -1.34
N ALA A 80 10.65 -7.61 -1.75
CA ALA A 80 10.13 -6.90 -2.91
C ALA A 80 10.17 -5.37 -2.74
N ILE A 81 9.86 -4.87 -1.53
CA ILE A 81 9.95 -3.45 -1.19
C ILE A 81 11.42 -3.00 -1.14
N LYS A 82 12.30 -3.78 -0.52
CA LYS A 82 13.72 -3.47 -0.37
C LYS A 82 14.48 -3.37 -1.70
N LYS A 83 14.08 -4.16 -2.71
CA LYS A 83 14.62 -4.05 -4.08
C LYS A 83 14.30 -2.70 -4.73
N THR A 84 13.21 -2.07 -4.31
CA THR A 84 12.77 -0.80 -4.87
C THR A 84 13.31 0.37 -4.07
N GLU A 85 13.44 0.24 -2.73
CA GLU A 85 13.81 1.35 -1.84
C GLU A 85 14.57 0.91 -0.57
N SER A 86 15.39 1.80 -0.01
CA SER A 86 16.31 1.51 1.13
C SER A 86 15.72 1.75 2.53
N LEU A 87 14.40 1.83 2.68
CA LEU A 87 13.77 2.21 3.95
C LEU A 87 13.39 1.03 4.85
N GLY A 88 13.37 1.30 6.15
CA GLY A 88 13.13 0.30 7.19
C GLY A 88 11.70 -0.25 7.18
N VAL A 89 11.56 -1.52 6.79
CA VAL A 89 10.35 -2.33 6.97
C VAL A 89 10.55 -3.24 8.19
N THR A 90 9.73 -3.02 9.22
CA THR A 90 9.71 -3.85 10.42
C THR A 90 8.55 -4.85 10.32
N LEU A 91 8.89 -6.12 10.44
CA LEU A 91 7.92 -7.22 10.43
C LEU A 91 7.65 -7.64 11.87
N PHE A 92 6.38 -7.81 12.21
CA PHE A 92 5.97 -8.38 13.49
C PHE A 92 5.07 -9.58 13.23
N TYR A 93 5.34 -10.67 13.94
CA TYR A 93 4.38 -11.75 14.03
C TYR A 93 3.22 -11.29 14.90
N LEU A 94 2.00 -11.44 14.40
CA LEU A 94 0.80 -11.19 15.18
C LEU A 94 -0.18 -12.32 14.91
N GLU A 95 -0.40 -13.16 15.91
CA GLU A 95 -1.60 -13.98 15.97
C GLU A 95 -2.78 -13.02 16.17
N ILE A 96 -3.63 -12.94 15.15
CA ILE A 96 -4.94 -12.34 15.27
C ILE A 96 -5.87 -13.54 15.37
N ASP A 97 -6.36 -13.80 16.60
CA ASP A 97 -7.40 -14.78 16.92
C ASP A 97 -8.73 -14.46 16.20
#